data_AF-A0A497HZU4-F1
#
_entry.id   AF-A0A497HZU4-F1
#
_cell.length_a   1.000
_cell.length_b   1.000
_cell.length_c   1.000
_cell.angle_alpha   90.00
_cell.angle_beta   90.00
_cell.angle_gamma   90.00
#
_symmetry.space_group_name_H-M   'P 1'
#
loop_
_entity.id
_entity.type
_entity.pdbx_description
1 polymer ?
#
loop_
_entity_poly.entity_id
_entity_poly.type
_entity_poly.pdbx_seq_one_letter_code
_entity_poly.pdbx_strand_id
1 'polypeptide(L)' 'MKNLLVDKLAEVVNFGNFTLTSGKESKVYVDVKLTCTEPEVLKLITNEILKRTQLLNWKE' A
#
# COMPACT_ATOMS: atom_id res chain seq x y z
N MET A 1 -16.48 -3.39 10.91
CA MET A 1 -15.38 -2.51 11.39
C MET A 1 -14.76 -1.85 10.16
N LYS A 2 -14.58 -0.54 10.19
CA LYS A 2 -14.01 0.25 9.08
C LYS A 2 -12.49 0.13 9.14
N ASN A 3 -11.85 -0.44 8.12
CA ASN A 3 -10.38 -0.52 8.06
C ASN A 3 -9.88 0.62 7.18
N LEU A 4 -9.57 1.75 7.82
CA LEU A 4 -9.21 3.00 7.15
C LEU A 4 -8.07 2.83 6.13
N LEU A 5 -7.07 1.99 6.44
CA LEU A 5 -5.97 1.72 5.51
C LEU A 5 -6.45 0.96 4.27
N VAL A 6 -7.30 -0.05 4.44
CA VAL A 6 -7.88 -0.80 3.31
C VAL A 6 -8.77 0.10 2.46
N ASP A 7 -9.61 0.93 3.09
CA ASP A 7 -10.48 1.86 2.39
C ASP A 7 -9.67 2.85 1.53
N LYS A 8 -8.60 3.43 2.11
CA LYS A 8 -7.69 4.34 1.41
C LYS A 8 -6.90 3.68 0.28
N LEU A 9 -6.48 2.43 0.45
CA LEU A 9 -5.73 1.70 -0.57
C LEU A 9 -6.63 1.14 -1.69
N ALA A 10 -7.92 0.90 -1.42
CA ALA A 10 -8.85 0.40 -2.43
C ALA A 10 -9.01 1.38 -3.60
N GLU A 11 -8.92 2.69 -3.34
CA GLU A 11 -9.03 3.75 -4.34
C GLU A 11 -7.87 3.75 -5.35
N VAL A 12 -6.74 3.11 -5.03
CA VAL A 12 -5.56 3.05 -5.90
C VAL A 12 -5.33 1.69 -6.55
N VAL A 13 -6.31 0.80 -6.40
CA VAL A 13 -6.36 -0.47 -7.12
C VAL A 13 -7.00 -0.25 -8.48
N ASN A 14 -6.24 -0.50 -9.54
CA ASN A 14 -6.69 -0.43 -10.92
C ASN A 14 -6.96 -1.85 -11.45
N PHE A 15 -8.09 -2.02 -12.13
CA PHE A 15 -8.47 -3.27 -12.80
C PHE A 15 -8.34 -3.12 -14.31
N GLY A 16 -7.81 -4.14 -14.99
CA GLY A 16 -7.51 -4.07 -16.42
C GLY A 16 -6.64 -5.22 -16.90
N ASN A 17 -5.96 -5.04 -18.02
CA ASN A 17 -4.88 -5.92 -18.47
C ASN A 17 -3.58 -5.15 -18.36
N PHE A 18 -2.69 -5.57 -17.46
CA PHE A 18 -1.43 -4.90 -17.23
C PHE A 18 -0.27 -5.86 -17.44
N THR A 19 0.73 -5.44 -18.20
CA THR A 19 2.04 -6.08 -18.20
C THR A 19 2.89 -5.41 -17.13
N LEU A 20 3.22 -6.15 -16.07
CA LEU A 20 4.03 -5.66 -14.97
C LEU A 20 5.49 -5.49 -15.41
N THR A 21 6.30 -4.77 -14.61
CA THR A 21 7.74 -4.61 -14.84
C THR A 21 8.52 -5.94 -14.88
N SER A 22 7.94 -7.01 -14.33
CA SER A 22 8.48 -8.37 -14.43
C SER A 22 8.17 -9.08 -15.77
N GLY A 23 7.44 -8.43 -16.68
CA GLY A 23 6.92 -9.02 -17.92
C GLY A 23 5.70 -9.92 -17.73
N LYS A 24 5.19 -10.06 -16.49
CA LYS A 24 4.01 -10.87 -16.18
C LYS A 24 2.73 -10.08 -16.45
N GLU A 25 1.75 -10.76 -17.02
CA GLU A 25 0.38 -10.25 -17.13
C GLU A 25 -0.34 -10.30 -15.79
N SER A 26 -1.10 -9.25 -15.48
CA SER A 26 -1.92 -9.13 -14.29
C SER A 26 -3.25 -8.46 -14.62
N LYS A 27 -4.31 -8.89 -13.93
CA LYS A 27 -5.63 -8.23 -13.99
C LYS A 27 -5.77 -7.02 -13.07
N VAL A 28 -4.76 -6.82 -12.22
CA VAL A 28 -4.73 -5.81 -11.17
C VAL A 28 -3.39 -5.09 -11.17
N TYR A 29 -3.43 -3.78 -10.99
CA TYR A 29 -2.27 -2.92 -10.76
C TYR A 29 -2.56 -2.00 -9.57
N VAL A 30 -1.60 -1.87 -8.65
CA VAL A 30 -1.76 -1.00 -7.47
C VAL A 30 -0.78 0.16 -7.59
N ASP A 31 -1.29 1.39 -7.77
CA ASP A 31 -0.45 2.59 -7.85
C ASP A 31 -0.47 3.38 -6.55
N VAL A 32 0.40 3.01 -5.62
CA VAL A 32 0.48 3.66 -4.30
C VAL A 32 1.26 4.98 -4.29
N LYS A 33 1.85 5.41 -5.43
CA LYS A 33 2.80 6.53 -5.43
C LYS A 33 2.19 7.83 -4.92
N LEU A 34 1.00 8.17 -5.41
CA LEU A 34 0.29 9.38 -5.00
C LEU A 34 -0.28 9.21 -3.58
N THR A 35 -0.77 8.02 -3.22
CA THR A 35 -1.33 7.76 -1.89
C THR A 35 -0.28 7.94 -0.79
N CYS A 36 0.98 7.58 -1.06
CA CYS A 36 2.09 7.77 -0.14
C CYS A 36 2.46 9.25 0.11
N THR A 37 1.91 10.19 -0.67
CA THR A 37 2.05 11.62 -0.40
C THR A 37 1.11 12.13 0.69
N GLU A 38 0.05 11.37 1.02
CA GLU A 38 -0.82 11.65 2.17
C GLU A 38 -0.13 11.18 3.47
N PRO A 39 0.24 12.10 4.40
CA PRO A 39 1.02 11.72 5.58
C PRO A 39 0.31 10.70 6.47
N GLU A 40 -1.02 10.74 6.54
CA GLU A 40 -1.83 9.79 7.31
C GLU A 40 -1.74 8.38 6.72
N VAL A 41 -1.88 8.24 5.40
CA VAL A 41 -1.82 6.94 4.74
C VAL A 41 -0.42 6.36 4.84
N LEU A 42 0.62 7.17 4.65
CA LEU A 42 2.00 6.74 4.82
C LEU A 42 2.25 6.22 6.24
N LYS A 43 1.79 6.94 7.27
CA LYS A 43 1.88 6.50 8.67
C LYS A 43 1.17 5.18 8.92
N LEU A 44 -0.03 4.99 8.37
CA LEU A 44 -0.78 3.74 8.49
C LEU A 44 -0.06 2.56 7.83
N ILE A 45 0.48 2.76 6.63
CA ILE A 45 1.29 1.74 5.91
C ILE A 45 2.52 1.37 6.76
N THR A 46 3.28 2.36 7.23
CA THR A 46 4.49 2.13 8.03
C THR A 46 4.17 1.36 9.31
N ASN A 47 3.11 1.75 10.03
CA ASN A 47 2.69 1.06 11.25
C ASN A 47 2.32 -0.40 10.99
N GLU A 48 1.60 -0.69 9.90
CA GLU A 48 1.21 -2.06 9.56
C GLU A 48 2.42 -2.91 9.15
N ILE A 49 3.42 -2.31 8.47
CA ILE A 49 4.69 -2.96 8.18
C ILE A 49 5.43 -3.30 9.49
N LEU A 50 5.64 -2.31 10.38
CA LEU A 50 6.33 -2.51 11.66
C LEU A 50 5.67 -3.57 12.53
N LYS A 51 4.34 -3.58 12.57
CA LYS A 51 3.56 -4.57 13.31
C LYS A 51 3.81 -6.01 12.79
N ARG A 52 3.97 -6.18 11.49
CA ARG A 52 4.11 -7.50 10.84
C ARG A 52 5.55 -8.00 10.78
N THR A 53 6.53 -7.11 10.75
CA THR A 53 7.92 -7.51 10.58
C THR A 53 8.63 -7.87 11.88
N GLN A 54 8.04 -7.60 13.06
CA GLN A 54 8.70 -7.74 14.38
C GLN A 54 10.07 -7.01 14.49
N LEU A 55 10.40 -6.16 13.50
CA LEU A 55 11.62 -5.36 13.41
C LEU A 55 11.23 -3.90 13.58
N LEU A 56 11.87 -3.04 14.36
CA LEU A 56 12.96 -3.11 15.34
C LEU A 56 12.97 -1.67 15.88
N ASN A 57 12.93 -1.47 17.20
CA ASN A 57 13.43 -0.27 17.90
C ASN A 57 13.58 1.02 17.05
N TRP A 58 12.49 1.57 16.51
CA TRP A 58 12.54 2.92 15.94
C TRP A 58 12.55 3.88 17.13
N LYS A 59 13.75 4.17 17.63
CA LYS A 59 13.96 5.28 18.57
C LYS A 59 14.02 6.56 17.73
N GLU A 60 13.07 7.44 18.00
CA GLU A 60 13.13 8.86 17.62
C GLU A 60 14.44 9.51 18.12
#